data_AF-A0A377JUT2-F1
#
_entry.id   AF-A0A377JUT2-F1
#
_cell.length_a   1.000
_cell.length_b   1.000
_cell.length_c   1.000
_cell.angle_alpha   90.00
_cell.angle_beta   90.00
_cell.angle_gamma   90.00
#
_symmetry.space_group_name_H-M   'P 1'
#
loop_
_entity.id
_entity.type
_entity.pdbx_description
1 polymer ?
#
loop_
_entity_poly.entity_id
_entity_poly.type
_entity_poly.pdbx_seq_one_letter_code
_entity_poly.pdbx_strand_id
1 'polypeptide(L)'
;MLLRILRALQKACACACMCLCVFHLNAYALGNAAVNEPPNPFSLPKDGSYYLKQYAPMLRSYVEQVKKQSLEQDYPYYDRRPVIEYSVYRNFTDSQKLKWRGGLVLIRAYIAEFIKYSHLGGVGVGARLTPNSESFYLSFDGRYLSDLESFGLGQEIFAYCVLPRFDKCIMLGIGEEW
;
A
#
# COMPACT_ATOMS: atom_id res chain seq x y z
N MET A 1 83.88 21.07 -15.76
CA MET A 1 82.67 21.58 -16.44
C MET A 1 81.45 20.64 -16.34
N LEU A 2 81.56 19.42 -15.79
CA LEU A 2 80.42 18.51 -15.58
C LEU A 2 79.71 18.64 -14.20
N LEU A 3 80.31 19.28 -13.19
CA LEU A 3 79.75 19.31 -11.83
C LEU A 3 78.72 20.44 -11.55
N ARG A 4 78.50 21.36 -12.49
CA ARG A 4 77.55 22.48 -12.32
C ARG A 4 76.16 22.21 -12.93
N ILE A 5 76.01 21.19 -13.78
CA ILE A 5 74.73 20.82 -14.40
C ILE A 5 73.91 19.91 -13.47
N LEU A 6 74.56 19.09 -12.64
CA LEU A 6 73.89 18.18 -11.69
C LEU A 6 73.16 18.90 -10.54
N ARG A 7 73.53 20.14 -10.19
CA ARG A 7 72.84 20.91 -9.13
C ARG A 7 71.57 21.64 -9.60
N ALA A 8 71.34 21.77 -10.91
CA ALA A 8 70.10 22.33 -11.47
C ALA A 8 68.96 21.31 -11.50
N LEU A 9 69.27 20.01 -11.61
CA LEU A 9 68.27 18.92 -11.63
C LEU A 9 67.69 18.58 -10.25
N GLN A 10 68.36 18.94 -9.15
CA GLN A 10 67.87 18.68 -7.79
C GLN A 10 66.85 19.70 -7.26
N LYS A 11 66.71 20.88 -7.88
CA LYS A 11 65.71 21.90 -7.48
C LYS A 11 64.41 21.87 -8.28
N ALA A 12 64.36 21.17 -9.41
CA ALA A 12 63.12 20.95 -10.16
C ALA A 12 62.27 19.79 -9.61
N CYS A 13 62.85 18.92 -8.76
CA CYS A 13 62.19 17.73 -8.23
C CYS A 13 61.31 18.00 -6.99
N ALA A 14 61.38 19.20 -6.39
CA ALA A 14 60.62 19.52 -5.17
C ALA A 14 59.33 20.34 -5.40
N CYS A 15 59.03 20.77 -6.64
CA CYS A 15 57.84 21.59 -6.92
C CYS A 15 56.79 20.89 -7.80
N ALA A 16 57.14 19.80 -8.49
CA ALA A 16 56.18 19.01 -9.27
C ALA A 16 55.46 17.92 -8.45
N CYS A 17 55.94 17.62 -7.23
CA CYS A 17 55.37 16.60 -6.35
C CYS A 17 54.18 17.11 -5.50
N MET A 18 53.84 18.40 -5.56
CA MET A 18 52.69 19.01 -4.85
C MET A 18 51.57 19.49 -5.78
N CYS A 19 51.53 19.02 -7.03
CA CYS A 19 50.33 19.11 -7.90
C CYS A 19 49.73 17.73 -8.23
N LEU A 20 50.25 16.66 -7.60
CA LEU A 20 49.79 15.28 -7.80
C LEU A 20 48.74 14.82 -6.77
N CYS A 21 48.27 15.71 -5.89
CA CYS A 21 47.33 15.35 -4.80
C CYS A 21 45.93 15.97 -4.89
N VAL A 22 45.54 16.62 -6.00
CA VAL A 22 44.20 17.26 -6.12
C VAL A 22 43.35 16.74 -7.29
N PHE A 23 43.80 15.72 -8.04
CA PHE A 23 42.96 15.07 -9.06
C PHE A 23 42.91 13.54 -8.92
N HIS A 24 43.10 13.00 -7.72
CA HIS A 24 42.60 11.67 -7.35
C HIS A 24 41.14 11.78 -6.90
N LEU A 25 40.24 12.04 -7.85
CA LEU A 25 38.79 11.87 -7.70
C LEU A 25 38.15 11.98 -9.10
N ASN A 26 38.48 11.04 -9.98
CA ASN A 26 37.50 10.57 -10.94
C ASN A 26 37.43 9.06 -10.76
N ALA A 27 36.61 8.73 -9.76
CA ALA A 27 36.03 7.42 -9.59
C ALA A 27 35.60 6.89 -10.95
N TYR A 28 35.90 5.61 -11.15
CA TYR A 28 35.24 4.70 -12.07
C TYR A 28 33.83 5.17 -12.44
N ALA A 29 33.71 5.94 -13.52
CA ALA A 29 32.48 6.03 -14.28
C ALA A 29 32.42 4.78 -15.16
N LEU A 30 32.37 3.61 -14.52
CA LEU A 30 31.69 2.47 -15.11
C LEU A 30 30.21 2.85 -15.04
N GLY A 31 29.78 3.63 -16.02
CA GLY A 31 28.38 3.66 -16.39
C GLY A 31 28.03 2.24 -16.73
N ASN A 32 27.37 1.55 -15.80
CA ASN A 32 26.47 0.49 -16.17
C ASN A 32 25.53 1.15 -17.17
N ALA A 33 25.75 0.90 -18.46
CA ALA A 33 24.75 1.21 -19.47
C ALA A 33 23.50 0.46 -18.99
N ALA A 34 22.58 1.19 -18.37
CA ALA A 34 21.22 0.74 -18.22
C ALA A 34 20.82 0.36 -19.64
N VAL A 35 20.71 -0.93 -19.89
CA VAL A 35 20.17 -1.43 -21.13
C VAL A 35 18.79 -0.80 -21.20
N ASN A 36 18.63 0.20 -22.07
CA ASN A 36 17.35 0.80 -22.39
C ASN A 36 16.56 -0.23 -23.22
N GLU A 37 16.27 -1.38 -22.63
CA GLU A 37 15.21 -2.23 -23.11
C GLU A 37 13.92 -1.40 -22.99
N PRO A 38 13.10 -1.32 -24.05
CA PRO A 38 11.77 -0.75 -23.90
C PRO A 38 11.08 -1.50 -22.76
N PRO A 39 10.43 -0.81 -21.81
CA PRO A 39 9.79 -1.46 -20.68
C PRO A 39 8.91 -2.58 -21.20
N ASN A 40 9.13 -3.80 -20.70
CA ASN A 40 8.37 -4.96 -21.14
C ASN A 40 6.88 -4.59 -21.03
N PRO A 41 6.10 -4.63 -22.13
CA PRO A 41 4.69 -4.24 -22.08
C PRO A 41 3.84 -5.15 -21.17
N PHE A 42 4.41 -6.28 -20.72
CA PHE A 42 3.85 -7.20 -19.73
C PHE A 42 4.42 -7.02 -18.31
N SER A 43 5.30 -6.05 -18.07
CA SER A 43 5.87 -5.73 -16.76
C SER A 43 5.26 -4.50 -16.10
N LEU A 44 3.97 -4.24 -16.34
CA LEU A 44 3.25 -3.36 -15.42
C LEU A 44 3.37 -3.98 -14.02
N PRO A 45 3.85 -3.23 -13.00
CA PRO A 45 3.84 -3.74 -11.64
C PRO A 45 2.42 -4.20 -11.33
N LYS A 46 2.24 -5.46 -10.93
CA LYS A 46 0.95 -5.94 -10.44
C LYS A 46 0.73 -5.30 -9.08
N ASP A 47 0.18 -4.10 -9.07
CA ASP A 47 -0.17 -3.35 -7.87
C ASP A 47 -1.56 -3.76 -7.35
N GLY A 48 -1.97 -3.22 -6.20
CA GLY A 48 -3.30 -3.50 -5.65
C GLY A 48 -4.43 -3.21 -6.66
N SER A 49 -4.26 -2.21 -7.53
CA SER A 49 -5.28 -1.80 -8.52
C SER A 49 -5.46 -2.87 -9.58
N TYR A 50 -4.36 -3.45 -10.05
CA TYR A 50 -4.37 -4.58 -10.99
C TYR A 50 -5.17 -5.76 -10.42
N TYR A 51 -4.84 -6.21 -9.22
CA TYR A 51 -5.51 -7.36 -8.60
C TYR A 51 -6.96 -7.06 -8.25
N LEU A 52 -7.24 -5.86 -7.73
CA LEU A 52 -8.59 -5.47 -7.34
C LEU A 52 -9.52 -5.47 -8.55
N LYS A 53 -9.05 -4.98 -9.70
CA LYS A 53 -9.81 -5.06 -10.96
C LYS A 53 -10.14 -6.50 -11.36
N GLN A 54 -9.20 -7.43 -11.17
CA GLN A 54 -9.39 -8.84 -11.51
C GLN A 54 -10.36 -9.54 -10.55
N TYR A 55 -10.27 -9.27 -9.25
CA TYR A 55 -11.05 -9.97 -8.22
C TYR A 55 -12.39 -9.30 -7.88
N ALA A 56 -12.59 -8.01 -8.23
CA ALA A 56 -13.82 -7.27 -7.92
C ALA A 56 -15.11 -7.98 -8.35
N PRO A 57 -15.24 -8.60 -9.55
CA PRO A 57 -16.47 -9.30 -9.92
C PRO A 57 -16.84 -10.44 -8.94
N MET A 58 -15.85 -11.22 -8.53
CA MET A 58 -16.03 -12.31 -7.56
C MET A 58 -16.36 -11.75 -6.17
N LEU A 59 -15.66 -10.70 -5.73
CA LEU A 59 -15.92 -10.05 -4.44
C LEU A 59 -17.33 -9.43 -4.37
N ARG A 60 -17.82 -8.82 -5.46
CA ARG A 60 -19.21 -8.33 -5.53
C ARG A 60 -20.22 -9.47 -5.37
N SER A 61 -20.03 -10.58 -6.08
CA SER A 61 -20.90 -11.75 -5.93
C SER A 61 -20.88 -12.29 -4.50
N TYR A 62 -19.70 -12.34 -3.89
CA TYR A 62 -19.54 -12.80 -2.52
C TYR A 62 -20.26 -11.86 -1.53
N VAL A 63 -20.12 -10.54 -1.69
CA VAL A 63 -20.86 -9.55 -0.87
C VAL A 63 -22.37 -9.76 -0.94
N GLU A 64 -22.94 -9.95 -2.13
CA GLU A 64 -24.38 -10.20 -2.29
C GLU A 64 -24.82 -11.51 -1.62
N GLN A 65 -23.98 -12.56 -1.71
CA GLN A 65 -24.24 -13.82 -1.01
C GLN A 65 -24.22 -13.64 0.52
N VAL A 66 -23.19 -13.00 1.06
CA VAL A 66 -23.08 -12.74 2.51
C VAL A 66 -24.22 -11.84 2.99
N LYS A 67 -24.68 -10.89 2.16
CA LYS A 67 -25.85 -10.06 2.47
C LYS A 67 -27.10 -10.89 2.66
N LYS A 68 -27.40 -11.79 1.71
CA LYS A 68 -28.55 -12.70 1.81
C LYS A 68 -28.47 -13.54 3.09
N GLN A 69 -27.33 -14.18 3.32
CA GLN A 69 -27.04 -14.96 4.52
C GLN A 69 -27.18 -14.16 5.81
N SER A 70 -26.73 -12.91 5.82
CA SER A 70 -26.83 -12.03 6.99
C SER A 70 -28.27 -11.66 7.34
N LEU A 71 -29.13 -11.46 6.32
CA LEU A 71 -30.57 -11.22 6.50
C LEU A 71 -31.29 -12.45 7.07
N GLU A 72 -30.88 -13.65 6.64
CA GLU A 72 -31.39 -14.95 7.10
C GLU A 72 -30.80 -15.39 8.45
N GLN A 73 -29.83 -14.63 8.99
CA GLN A 73 -29.04 -14.96 10.18
C GLN A 73 -28.23 -16.27 10.05
N ASP A 74 -27.92 -16.69 8.82
CA ASP A 74 -27.10 -17.85 8.47
C ASP A 74 -25.68 -17.42 8.05
N TYR A 75 -24.89 -16.91 8.99
CA TYR A 75 -23.63 -16.24 8.69
C TYR A 75 -22.54 -17.23 8.23
N PRO A 76 -21.78 -16.90 7.17
CA PRO A 76 -20.53 -17.60 6.90
C PRO A 76 -19.49 -17.28 7.99
N TYR A 77 -18.54 -18.19 8.17
CA TYR A 77 -17.48 -18.07 9.17
C TYR A 77 -16.11 -17.99 8.52
N TYR A 78 -15.29 -17.06 9.02
CA TYR A 78 -13.85 -16.96 8.71
C TYR A 78 -13.07 -17.03 10.02
N ASP A 79 -12.19 -18.02 10.16
CA ASP A 79 -11.47 -18.31 11.42
C ASP A 79 -12.38 -18.24 12.66
N ARG A 80 -13.49 -18.98 12.64
CA ARG A 80 -14.51 -19.03 13.71
C ARG A 80 -15.21 -17.70 14.03
N ARG A 81 -14.97 -16.64 13.24
CA ARG A 81 -15.67 -15.35 13.36
C ARG A 81 -16.82 -15.31 12.36
N PRO A 82 -18.05 -14.98 12.78
CA PRO A 82 -19.15 -14.77 11.85
C PRO A 82 -18.84 -13.54 10.99
N VAL A 83 -19.17 -13.64 9.71
CA VAL A 83 -19.02 -12.56 8.74
C VAL A 83 -20.41 -12.02 8.43
N ILE A 84 -20.61 -10.73 8.69
CA ILE A 84 -21.89 -10.04 8.53
C ILE A 84 -21.74 -8.95 7.49
N GLU A 85 -22.66 -8.83 6.54
CA GLU A 85 -22.59 -7.72 5.57
C GLU A 85 -22.94 -6.38 6.25
N TYR A 86 -22.20 -5.33 5.87
CA TYR A 86 -22.25 -4.02 6.52
C TYR A 86 -23.63 -3.38 6.57
N SER A 87 -24.38 -3.37 5.46
CA SER A 87 -25.71 -2.77 5.41
C SER A 87 -26.69 -3.48 6.35
N VAL A 88 -26.55 -4.80 6.52
CA VAL A 88 -27.31 -5.58 7.49
C VAL A 88 -26.87 -5.26 8.93
N TYR A 89 -25.56 -5.26 9.20
CA TYR A 89 -25.02 -4.94 10.53
C TYR A 89 -25.41 -3.53 11.00
N ARG A 90 -25.41 -2.52 10.12
CA ARG A 90 -25.76 -1.13 10.47
C ARG A 90 -27.17 -1.04 11.07
N ASN A 91 -28.08 -1.88 10.59
CA ASN A 91 -29.48 -1.95 11.00
C ASN A 91 -29.72 -2.83 12.25
N PHE A 92 -28.68 -3.42 12.83
CA PHE A 92 -28.80 -4.19 14.08
C PHE A 92 -29.11 -3.28 15.27
N THR A 93 -29.96 -3.80 16.16
CA THR A 93 -30.16 -3.28 17.51
C THR A 93 -28.87 -3.38 18.34
N ASP A 94 -28.77 -2.62 19.43
CA ASP A 94 -27.60 -2.65 20.31
C ASP A 94 -27.35 -4.04 20.91
N SER A 95 -28.42 -4.79 21.22
CA SER A 95 -28.32 -6.18 21.70
C SER A 95 -27.72 -7.11 20.63
N GLN A 96 -28.15 -6.96 19.38
CA GLN A 96 -27.56 -7.72 18.26
C GLN A 96 -26.10 -7.33 18.02
N LYS A 97 -25.75 -6.05 18.09
CA LYS A 97 -24.35 -5.59 17.98
C LYS A 97 -23.48 -6.13 19.11
N LEU A 98 -24.03 -6.23 20.31
CA LEU A 98 -23.34 -6.82 21.47
C LEU A 98 -23.08 -8.32 21.26
N LYS A 99 -24.06 -9.06 20.75
CA LYS A 99 -23.95 -10.51 20.44
C LYS A 99 -22.80 -10.81 19.47
N TRP A 100 -22.57 -9.94 18.49
CA TRP A 100 -21.60 -10.16 17.42
C TRP A 100 -20.24 -9.49 17.62
N ARG A 101 -19.93 -9.03 18.84
CA ARG A 101 -18.61 -8.48 19.17
C ARG A 101 -17.49 -9.45 18.82
N GLY A 102 -16.43 -8.93 18.19
CA GLY A 102 -15.28 -9.73 17.74
C GLY A 102 -15.50 -10.48 16.42
N GLY A 103 -16.73 -10.50 15.89
CA GLY A 103 -17.02 -10.92 14.53
C GLY A 103 -16.42 -9.99 13.48
N LEU A 104 -16.65 -10.33 12.22
CA LEU A 104 -16.21 -9.55 11.07
C LEU A 104 -17.41 -8.92 10.38
N VAL A 105 -17.23 -7.69 9.91
CA VAL A 105 -18.11 -7.09 8.93
C VAL A 105 -17.45 -7.18 7.56
N LEU A 106 -18.20 -7.63 6.56
CA LEU A 106 -17.83 -7.54 5.15
C LEU A 106 -18.37 -6.23 4.59
N ILE A 107 -17.48 -5.43 4.01
CA ILE A 107 -17.79 -4.10 3.50
C ILE A 107 -17.47 -4.06 2.02
N ARG A 108 -18.42 -3.56 1.24
CA ARG A 108 -18.22 -3.01 -0.11
C ARG A 108 -18.51 -1.52 -0.04
N ALA A 109 -17.54 -0.69 -0.37
CA ALA A 109 -17.68 0.76 -0.27
C ALA A 109 -16.83 1.47 -1.31
N TYR A 110 -17.00 2.78 -1.42
CA TYR A 110 -16.22 3.66 -2.28
C TYR A 110 -15.41 4.60 -1.41
N ILE A 111 -14.13 4.79 -1.75
CA ILE A 111 -13.26 5.76 -1.08
C ILE A 111 -13.84 7.17 -1.31
N ALA A 112 -14.24 7.85 -0.24
CA ALA A 112 -14.81 9.19 -0.31
C ALA A 112 -13.81 10.27 0.12
N GLU A 113 -12.90 9.94 1.04
CA GLU A 113 -11.92 10.86 1.60
C GLU A 113 -10.74 10.08 2.22
N PHE A 114 -9.52 10.60 2.04
CA PHE A 114 -8.33 10.08 2.71
C PHE A 114 -8.17 10.81 4.04
N ILE A 115 -8.37 10.10 5.16
CA ILE A 115 -8.33 10.72 6.47
C ILE A 115 -7.21 10.08 7.28
N LYS A 116 -6.00 10.58 6.97
CA LYS A 116 -4.81 10.56 7.83
C LYS A 116 -4.08 9.20 7.91
N TYR A 117 -2.79 9.27 7.59
CA TYR A 117 -1.82 8.26 7.92
C TYR A 117 -1.16 8.58 9.27
N SER A 118 -0.89 7.54 10.05
CA SER A 118 -0.03 7.62 11.23
C SER A 118 0.79 6.35 11.34
N HIS A 119 2.10 6.48 11.60
CA HIS A 119 2.99 5.33 11.78
C HIS A 119 2.51 4.36 12.88
N LEU A 120 1.77 4.85 13.89
CA LEU A 120 1.22 4.03 14.97
C LEU A 120 -0.28 3.74 14.82
N GLY A 121 -0.98 4.50 13.96
CA GLY A 121 -2.43 4.44 13.80
C GLY A 121 -2.89 3.79 12.49
N GLY A 122 -1.97 3.52 11.56
CA GLY A 122 -2.28 3.00 10.24
C GLY A 122 -2.85 4.06 9.30
N VAL A 123 -3.78 3.65 8.44
CA VAL A 123 -4.42 4.51 7.42
C VAL A 123 -5.91 4.62 7.70
N GLY A 124 -6.40 5.84 7.93
CA GLY A 124 -7.83 6.13 8.00
C GLY A 124 -8.41 6.48 6.64
N VAL A 125 -9.53 5.86 6.29
CA VAL A 125 -10.26 6.11 5.03
C VAL A 125 -11.71 6.41 5.36
N GLY A 126 -12.22 7.56 4.91
CA GLY A 126 -13.65 7.79 4.89
C GLY A 126 -14.24 7.15 3.63
N ALA A 127 -15.25 6.32 3.83
CA ALA A 127 -15.88 5.52 2.80
C ALA A 127 -17.39 5.75 2.76
N ARG A 128 -18.00 5.48 1.60
CA ARG A 128 -19.45 5.58 1.39
C ARG A 128 -19.96 4.31 0.71
N LEU A 129 -21.16 3.86 1.06
CA LEU A 129 -21.77 2.69 0.40
C LEU A 129 -22.25 3.01 -1.01
N THR A 130 -22.74 4.23 -1.20
CA THR A 130 -23.18 4.78 -2.48
C THR A 130 -22.71 6.22 -2.59
N PRO A 131 -22.67 6.81 -3.81
CA PRO A 131 -22.25 8.20 -3.99
C PRO A 131 -22.98 9.21 -3.09
N ASN A 132 -24.24 8.92 -2.75
CA ASN A 132 -25.13 9.81 -1.97
C ASN A 132 -25.28 9.41 -0.49
N SER A 133 -24.63 8.33 -0.03
CA SER A 133 -24.71 7.91 1.37
C SER A 133 -23.77 8.71 2.27
N GLU A 134 -24.11 8.79 3.56
CA GLU A 134 -23.22 9.34 4.58
C GLU A 134 -21.87 8.61 4.62
N SER A 135 -20.79 9.35 4.83
CA SER A 135 -19.46 8.79 5.04
C SER A 135 -19.37 8.04 6.37
N PHE A 136 -18.60 6.96 6.40
CA PHE A 136 -18.15 6.27 7.61
C PHE A 136 -16.66 6.00 7.55
N TYR A 137 -16.04 5.75 8.69
CA TYR A 137 -14.59 5.62 8.80
C TYR A 137 -14.16 4.16 8.87
N LEU A 138 -13.11 3.83 8.13
CA LEU A 138 -12.40 2.57 8.14
C LEU A 138 -10.95 2.81 8.53
N SER A 139 -10.38 1.94 9.37
CA SER A 139 -8.96 1.99 9.71
C SER A 139 -8.26 0.73 9.25
N PHE A 140 -7.23 0.93 8.43
CA PHE A 140 -6.37 -0.11 7.88
C PHE A 140 -4.99 -0.04 8.52
N ASP A 141 -4.24 -1.13 8.44
CA ASP A 141 -2.81 -1.11 8.79
C ASP A 141 -2.01 -0.17 7.87
N GLY A 142 -0.88 0.35 8.35
CA GLY A 142 -0.01 1.25 7.59
C GLY A 142 0.49 0.67 6.28
N ARG A 143 0.58 -0.67 6.16
CA ARG A 143 1.02 -1.34 4.93
C ARG A 143 0.12 -1.09 3.72
N TYR A 144 -1.16 -0.79 3.94
CA TYR A 144 -2.12 -0.55 2.85
C TYR A 144 -2.02 0.86 2.26
N LEU A 145 -1.13 1.72 2.77
CA LEU A 145 -1.05 3.12 2.35
C LEU A 145 -0.84 3.27 0.84
N SER A 146 0.17 2.60 0.28
CA SER A 146 0.50 2.73 -1.14
C SER A 146 -0.60 2.22 -2.06
N ASP A 147 -1.30 1.15 -1.68
CA ASP A 147 -2.43 0.63 -2.45
C ASP A 147 -3.62 1.61 -2.39
N LEU A 148 -3.95 2.10 -1.19
CA LEU A 148 -5.02 3.08 -1.01
C LEU A 148 -4.72 4.38 -1.77
N GLU A 149 -3.48 4.85 -1.79
CA GLU A 149 -3.05 6.00 -2.59
C GLU A 149 -3.17 5.75 -4.10
N SER A 150 -2.80 4.55 -4.57
CA SER A 150 -2.97 4.13 -5.98
C SER A 150 -4.45 4.09 -6.40
N PHE A 151 -5.33 3.67 -5.49
CA PHE A 151 -6.77 3.54 -5.76
C PHE A 151 -7.43 4.90 -6.01
N GLY A 152 -7.09 5.90 -5.19
CA GLY A 152 -7.66 7.23 -5.30
C GLY A 152 -9.14 7.31 -4.87
N LEU A 153 -9.70 8.53 -4.96
CA LEU A 153 -11.09 8.80 -4.60
C LEU A 153 -12.06 8.15 -5.59
N GLY A 154 -13.19 7.69 -5.09
CA GLY A 154 -14.25 7.06 -5.87
C GLY A 154 -13.99 5.59 -6.24
N GLN A 155 -12.81 5.07 -5.92
CA GLN A 155 -12.50 3.66 -6.15
C GLN A 155 -13.31 2.76 -5.22
N GLU A 156 -13.88 1.71 -5.79
CA GLU A 156 -14.56 0.65 -5.03
C GLU A 156 -13.52 -0.20 -4.31
N ILE A 157 -13.76 -0.45 -3.02
CA ILE A 157 -12.93 -1.29 -2.16
C ILE A 157 -13.78 -2.34 -1.43
N PHE A 158 -13.11 -3.42 -1.04
CA PHE A 158 -13.68 -4.51 -0.27
C PHE A 158 -12.83 -4.76 0.97
N ALA A 159 -13.46 -4.93 2.12
CA ALA A 159 -12.73 -5.13 3.37
C ALA A 159 -13.46 -6.04 4.34
N TYR A 160 -12.69 -6.80 5.12
CA TYR A 160 -13.16 -7.31 6.40
C TYR A 160 -12.72 -6.36 7.51
N CYS A 161 -13.64 -5.96 8.38
CA CYS A 161 -13.30 -5.16 9.55
C CYS A 161 -13.83 -5.79 10.84
N VAL A 162 -13.08 -5.67 11.93
CA VAL A 162 -13.48 -6.21 13.23
C VAL A 162 -14.63 -5.40 13.83
N LEU A 163 -15.68 -6.10 14.28
CA LEU A 163 -16.81 -5.50 14.97
C LEU A 163 -16.48 -5.13 16.43
N PRO A 164 -17.05 -4.03 16.97
CA PRO A 164 -18.00 -3.12 16.33
C PRO A 164 -17.37 -1.85 15.74
N ARG A 165 -16.06 -1.66 15.89
CA ARG A 165 -15.40 -0.35 15.75
C ARG A 165 -14.85 -0.06 14.35
N PHE A 166 -14.71 -1.07 13.50
CA PHE A 166 -14.11 -0.94 12.16
C PHE A 166 -12.69 -0.36 12.16
N ASP A 167 -11.99 -0.50 13.29
CA ASP A 167 -10.65 0.06 13.53
C ASP A 167 -9.52 -0.90 13.14
N LYS A 168 -9.89 -2.10 12.67
CA LYS A 168 -8.97 -3.15 12.22
C LYS A 168 -9.55 -3.76 10.96
N CYS A 169 -9.15 -3.22 9.82
CA CYS A 169 -9.60 -3.67 8.52
C CYS A 169 -8.48 -4.37 7.73
N ILE A 170 -8.87 -5.42 7.00
CA ILE A 170 -8.05 -6.13 6.02
C ILE A 170 -8.67 -5.88 4.67
N MET A 171 -7.88 -5.37 3.74
CA MET A 171 -8.34 -5.09 2.38
C MET A 171 -8.33 -6.39 1.55
N LEU A 172 -9.38 -6.60 0.77
CA LEU A 172 -9.60 -7.83 0.01
C LEU A 172 -9.32 -7.61 -1.48
N GLY A 173 -8.77 -8.64 -2.13
CA GLY A 173 -8.60 -8.64 -3.59
C GLY A 173 -7.41 -7.85 -4.11
N ILE A 174 -6.46 -7.46 -3.26
CA ILE A 174 -5.32 -6.63 -3.67
C ILE A 174 -4.04 -7.43 -3.94
N GLY A 175 -4.12 -8.77 -3.91
CA GLY A 175 -3.00 -9.64 -4.26
C GLY A 175 -1.87 -9.68 -3.23
N GLU A 176 -2.19 -9.49 -1.95
CA GLU A 176 -1.24 -9.63 -0.85
C GLU A 176 -0.62 -11.03 -0.82
N GLU A 177 0.72 -11.08 -0.82
CA GLU A 177 1.51 -12.28 -0.56
C GLU A 177 1.69 -12.39 0.97
N TRP A 178 1.26 -13.52 1.55
CA TRP A 178 1.31 -13.79 2.99
C TRP A 178 2.46 -14.73 3.34
#